data_AF-A0A842RC33-F1
#
_entry.id   AF-A0A842RC33-F1
#
_cell.length_a   1.000
_cell.length_b   1.000
_cell.length_c   1.000
_cell.angle_alpha   90.00
_cell.angle_beta   90.00
_cell.angle_gamma   90.00
#
_symmetry.space_group_name_H-M   'P 1'
#
loop_
_entity.id
_entity.type
_entity.pdbx_description
1 polymer ?
#
loop_
_entity_poly.entity_id
_entity_poly.type
_entity_poly.pdbx_seq_one_letter_code
_entity_poly.pdbx_strand_id
1 'polypeptide(L)'
;MDITGLTWYFLISAILIVVGTFVFVGILINHFIKKRTIGTALLTISFICIALAELLNGTGLWYYVFGSQTSKVSGYLELNFTTMYSIAFLFLYYFANRHILKDNDIIKSVTSISLAVLTGVISTMLFTQLRDDNINSMYYTTLFMEGPNIMQYTPTMLSGLLLFVPIFLFVLLRIIIRLLLVRGKVDNPIAKSGFSFILYSMVSLVLAIIVASLFTIPGVGNSPVAITIIQTLRLLFNSIAIVFGYFGWILPDWLKRMIRGKAWIVKQIESQKVTKEKAYPFSSASIGNPQKDIVVEISDP
;
A
#
# COMPACT_ATOMS: atom_id res chain seq x y z
N MET A 1 12.81 33.64 8.01
CA MET A 1 11.85 33.22 6.97
C MET A 1 10.47 33.53 7.47
N ASP A 2 9.64 34.16 6.66
CA ASP A 2 8.22 34.27 6.99
C ASP A 2 7.57 32.91 6.70
N ILE A 3 6.95 32.32 7.73
CA ILE A 3 6.26 31.04 7.62
C ILE A 3 4.94 31.31 6.92
N THR A 4 4.80 30.81 5.69
CA THR A 4 3.58 30.99 4.90
C THR A 4 2.51 29.98 5.32
N GLY A 5 1.25 30.23 4.96
CA GLY A 5 0.19 29.23 5.14
C GLY A 5 0.49 27.92 4.40
N LEU A 6 1.25 27.98 3.30
CA LEU A 6 1.68 26.80 2.57
C LEU A 6 2.76 26.00 3.33
N THR A 7 3.69 26.68 3.99
CA THR A 7 4.66 26.03 4.90
C THR A 7 3.93 25.26 5.99
N TRP A 8 2.92 25.86 6.63
CA TRP A 8 2.09 25.21 7.63
C TRP A 8 1.34 23.98 7.09
N TYR A 9 0.80 24.07 5.87
CA TYR A 9 0.16 22.93 5.22
C TYR A 9 1.10 21.73 5.09
N PHE A 10 2.36 21.94 4.67
CA PHE A 10 3.37 20.88 4.58
C PHE A 10 3.73 20.30 5.95
N LEU A 11 3.93 21.14 6.96
CA LEU A 11 4.29 20.71 8.31
C LEU A 11 3.17 19.90 8.99
N ILE A 12 1.93 20.36 8.88
CA ILE A 12 0.76 19.68 9.45
C ILE A 12 0.52 18.36 8.71
N SER A 13 0.57 18.37 7.38
CA SER A 13 0.38 17.14 6.60
C SER A 13 1.44 16.08 6.89
N ALA A 14 2.69 16.48 7.11
CA ALA A 14 3.75 15.56 7.54
C ALA A 14 3.42 14.92 8.90
N ILE A 15 2.96 15.70 9.89
CA ILE A 15 2.53 15.16 11.19
C ILE A 15 1.39 14.15 11.01
N LEU A 16 0.39 14.47 10.19
CA LEU A 16 -0.76 13.58 9.97
C LEU A 16 -0.34 12.25 9.34
N ILE A 17 0.59 12.26 8.37
CA ILE A 17 1.15 11.03 7.80
C ILE A 17 1.90 10.23 8.86
N VAL A 18 2.74 10.87 9.67
CA VAL A 18 3.51 10.21 10.74
C VAL A 18 2.54 9.53 11.71
N VAL A 19 1.56 10.26 12.23
CA VAL A 19 0.55 9.69 13.15
C VAL A 19 -0.20 8.54 12.48
N GLY A 20 -0.66 8.70 11.25
CA GLY A 20 -1.40 7.66 10.52
C GLY A 20 -0.59 6.38 10.31
N THR A 21 0.70 6.51 9.94
CA THR A 21 1.59 5.37 9.73
C THR A 21 1.92 4.66 11.04
N PHE A 22 2.18 5.38 12.14
CA PHE A 22 2.40 4.78 13.46
C PHE A 22 1.16 4.08 14.01
N VAL A 23 -0.03 4.65 13.84
CA VAL A 23 -1.30 3.99 14.21
C VAL A 23 -1.42 2.67 13.44
N PHE A 24 -1.15 2.69 12.13
CA PHE A 24 -1.20 1.48 11.31
C PHE A 24 -0.17 0.42 11.75
N VAL A 25 1.06 0.83 12.06
CA VAL A 25 2.10 -0.04 12.62
C VAL A 25 1.67 -0.63 13.96
N GLY A 26 1.11 0.17 14.87
CA GLY A 26 0.62 -0.32 16.17
C GLY A 26 -0.44 -1.42 16.03
N ILE A 27 -1.34 -1.26 15.06
CA ILE A 27 -2.33 -2.28 14.71
C ILE A 27 -1.65 -3.54 14.15
N LEU A 28 -0.68 -3.40 13.25
CA LEU A 28 0.07 -4.54 12.70
C LEU A 28 0.86 -5.29 13.77
N ILE A 29 1.50 -4.57 14.70
CA ILE A 29 2.21 -5.16 15.85
C ILE A 29 1.25 -5.97 16.71
N ASN A 30 0.07 -5.43 17.04
CA ASN A 30 -0.95 -6.18 17.78
C ASN A 30 -1.34 -7.48 17.05
N HIS A 31 -1.50 -7.42 15.72
CA HIS A 31 -1.80 -8.61 14.91
C HIS A 31 -0.63 -9.59 14.83
N PHE A 32 0.60 -9.09 14.77
CA PHE A 32 1.82 -9.89 14.81
C PHE A 32 1.95 -10.62 16.15
N ILE A 33 1.71 -9.95 17.27
CA ILE A 33 1.74 -10.55 18.62
C ILE A 33 0.74 -11.72 18.72
N LYS A 34 -0.43 -11.59 18.07
CA LYS A 34 -1.47 -12.63 18.03
C LYS A 34 -1.12 -13.81 17.13
N LYS A 35 -0.57 -13.58 15.94
CA LYS A 35 -0.36 -14.63 14.93
C LYS A 35 1.05 -15.23 14.92
N ARG A 36 2.07 -14.44 15.27
CA ARG A 36 3.50 -14.83 15.35
C ARG A 36 4.04 -15.57 14.13
N THR A 37 3.59 -15.21 12.92
CA THR A 37 4.08 -15.81 11.68
C THR A 37 5.23 -15.00 11.07
N ILE A 38 6.12 -15.66 10.34
CA ILE A 38 7.19 -15.00 9.57
C ILE A 38 6.58 -13.99 8.57
N GLY A 39 5.45 -14.31 7.95
CA GLY A 39 4.75 -13.39 7.04
C GLY A 39 4.32 -12.11 7.74
N THR A 40 3.66 -12.23 8.89
CA THR A 40 3.27 -11.07 9.70
C THR A 40 4.49 -10.29 10.21
N ALA A 41 5.62 -10.95 10.49
CA ALA A 41 6.86 -10.27 10.88
C ALA A 41 7.41 -9.41 9.73
N LEU A 42 7.57 -9.98 8.53
CA LEU A 42 8.09 -9.28 7.35
C LEU A 42 7.22 -8.07 6.99
N LEU A 43 5.90 -8.23 7.02
CA LEU A 43 4.97 -7.13 6.78
C LEU A 43 5.09 -6.04 7.83
N THR A 44 5.19 -6.42 9.12
CA THR A 44 5.32 -5.46 10.22
C THR A 44 6.63 -4.69 10.14
N ILE A 45 7.76 -5.37 9.86
CA ILE A 45 9.07 -4.72 9.67
C ILE A 45 9.02 -3.73 8.50
N SER A 46 8.43 -4.13 7.37
CA SER A 46 8.27 -3.24 6.21
C SER A 46 7.52 -1.94 6.58
N PHE A 47 6.41 -2.04 7.31
CA PHE A 47 5.65 -0.85 7.72
C PHE A 47 6.29 -0.06 8.87
N ILE A 48 7.07 -0.70 9.75
CA ILE A 48 7.93 0.01 10.72
C ILE A 48 8.93 0.88 9.96
N CYS A 49 9.59 0.35 8.94
CA CYS A 49 10.51 1.12 8.10
C CYS A 49 9.80 2.31 7.41
N ILE A 50 8.58 2.12 6.89
CA ILE A 50 7.77 3.21 6.31
C ILE A 50 7.45 4.29 7.36
N ALA A 51 7.01 3.89 8.56
CA ALA A 51 6.69 4.85 9.63
C ALA A 51 7.92 5.64 10.10
N LEU A 52 9.07 4.96 10.24
CA LEU A 52 10.34 5.62 10.55
C LEU A 52 10.78 6.56 9.42
N ALA A 53 10.60 6.16 8.16
CA ALA A 53 10.88 7.03 7.03
C ALA A 53 10.06 8.32 7.11
N GLU A 54 8.74 8.22 7.24
CA GLU A 54 7.87 9.39 7.32
C GLU A 54 8.17 10.25 8.55
N LEU A 55 8.58 9.66 9.68
CA LEU A 55 9.06 10.40 10.85
C LEU A 55 10.31 11.22 10.51
N LEU A 56 11.28 10.63 9.81
CA LEU A 56 12.51 11.30 9.40
C LEU A 56 12.22 12.44 8.41
N ASN A 57 11.33 12.20 7.45
CA ASN A 57 10.89 13.24 6.52
C ASN A 57 10.17 14.39 7.25
N GLY A 58 9.21 14.07 8.13
CA GLY A 58 8.50 15.08 8.91
C GLY A 58 9.44 15.87 9.82
N THR A 59 10.29 15.19 10.60
CA THR A 59 11.27 15.86 11.45
C THR A 59 12.27 16.70 10.64
N GLY A 60 12.69 16.23 9.46
CA GLY A 60 13.53 16.98 8.53
C GLY A 60 12.91 18.32 8.11
N LEU A 61 11.63 18.30 7.71
CA LEU A 61 10.88 19.51 7.35
C LEU A 61 10.74 20.48 8.53
N TRP A 62 10.45 19.97 9.73
CA TRP A 62 10.33 20.79 10.94
C TRP A 62 11.68 21.41 11.35
N TYR A 63 12.77 20.64 11.30
CA TYR A 63 14.12 21.15 11.56
C TYR A 63 14.54 22.21 10.54
N TYR A 64 14.16 22.06 9.27
CA TYR A 64 14.46 23.05 8.24
C TYR A 64 13.75 24.38 8.50
N VAL A 65 12.46 24.35 8.84
CA VAL A 65 11.64 25.56 9.02
C VAL A 65 11.95 26.29 10.32
N PHE A 66 12.10 25.57 11.43
CA PHE A 66 12.26 26.16 12.77
C PHE A 66 13.70 26.10 13.32
N GLY A 67 14.56 25.29 12.73
CA GLY A 67 15.99 25.27 13.07
C GLY A 67 16.78 26.33 12.29
N SER A 68 18.11 26.31 12.44
CA SER A 68 18.97 27.10 11.56
C SER A 68 18.86 26.55 10.14
N GLN A 69 18.43 27.38 9.18
CA GLN A 69 18.20 27.01 7.77
C GLN A 69 19.41 26.39 7.05
N THR A 70 20.59 26.46 7.67
CA THR A 70 21.86 25.88 7.24
C THR A 70 22.12 24.48 7.81
N SER A 71 21.19 23.90 8.57
CA SER A 71 21.47 22.65 9.28
C SER A 71 21.56 21.48 8.31
N LYS A 72 22.76 20.89 8.19
CA LYS A 72 23.01 19.60 7.52
C LYS A 72 22.05 18.49 7.99
N VAL A 73 21.50 18.66 9.20
CA VAL A 73 20.57 17.75 9.86
C VAL A 73 19.34 17.47 9.02
N SER A 74 18.70 18.46 8.39
CA SER A 74 17.53 18.21 7.54
C SER A 74 17.87 17.31 6.35
N GLY A 75 19.02 17.57 5.71
CA GLY A 75 19.53 16.73 4.62
C GLY A 75 19.83 15.29 5.06
N TYR A 76 20.41 15.10 6.26
CA TYR A 76 20.64 13.76 6.81
C TYR A 76 19.35 13.02 7.11
N LEU A 77 18.34 13.70 7.64
CA LEU A 77 17.03 13.12 7.91
C LEU A 77 16.33 12.68 6.61
N GLU A 78 16.39 13.50 5.56
CA GLU A 78 15.81 13.16 4.24
C GLU A 78 16.55 12.00 3.53
N LEU A 79 17.87 11.89 3.67
CA LEU A 79 18.65 10.75 3.19
C LEU A 79 18.28 9.45 3.94
N ASN A 80 18.11 9.52 5.26
CA ASN A 80 17.65 8.40 6.06
C ASN A 80 16.22 8.00 5.70
N PHE A 81 15.33 8.95 5.40
CA PHE A 81 13.98 8.68 4.89
C PHE A 81 14.04 7.79 3.63
N THR A 82 14.89 8.13 2.67
CA THR A 82 15.04 7.36 1.42
C THR A 82 15.57 5.95 1.68
N THR A 83 16.54 5.84 2.59
CA THR A 83 17.13 4.56 3.00
C THR A 83 16.07 3.64 3.63
N MET A 84 15.28 4.17 4.56
CA MET A 84 14.22 3.42 5.25
C MET A 84 13.14 2.95 4.28
N TYR A 85 12.73 3.78 3.31
CA TYR A 85 11.81 3.34 2.25
C TYR A 85 12.38 2.19 1.42
N SER A 86 13.65 2.26 1.05
CA SER A 86 14.31 1.21 0.24
C SER A 86 14.35 -0.13 0.98
N ILE A 87 14.69 -0.09 2.27
CA ILE A 87 14.63 -1.26 3.17
C ILE A 87 13.19 -1.79 3.26
N ALA A 88 12.20 -0.91 3.39
CA ALA A 88 10.79 -1.31 3.46
C ALA A 88 10.35 -2.12 2.22
N PHE A 89 10.78 -1.71 1.02
CA PHE A 89 10.49 -2.42 -0.24
C PHE A 89 11.14 -3.79 -0.31
N LEU A 90 12.37 -3.94 0.21
CA LEU A 90 13.05 -5.23 0.30
C LEU A 90 12.25 -6.22 1.17
N PHE A 91 11.79 -5.80 2.35
CA PHE A 91 10.95 -6.65 3.20
C PHE A 91 9.58 -6.93 2.60
N LEU A 92 8.96 -5.94 1.95
CA LEU A 92 7.70 -6.10 1.25
C LEU A 92 7.82 -7.12 0.12
N TYR A 93 8.92 -7.11 -0.62
CA TYR A 93 9.20 -8.09 -1.67
C TYR A 93 9.28 -9.51 -1.10
N TYR A 94 10.01 -9.72 -0.01
CA TYR A 94 10.11 -11.05 0.61
C TYR A 94 8.76 -11.55 1.15
N PHE A 95 7.99 -10.66 1.78
CA PHE A 95 6.63 -10.97 2.19
C PHE A 95 5.76 -11.38 0.99
N ALA A 96 5.76 -10.56 -0.05
CA ALA A 96 4.97 -10.80 -1.25
C ALA A 96 5.41 -12.08 -1.95
N ASN A 97 6.70 -12.39 -1.99
CA ASN A 97 7.18 -13.61 -2.63
C ASN A 97 6.68 -14.87 -1.91
N ARG A 98 6.65 -14.85 -0.57
CA ARG A 98 6.15 -15.96 0.25
C ARG A 98 4.65 -16.19 0.07
N HIS A 99 3.85 -15.13 -0.07
CA HIS A 99 2.39 -15.21 0.04
C HIS A 99 1.63 -14.95 -1.26
N ILE A 100 2.22 -14.24 -2.22
CA ILE A 100 1.55 -13.72 -3.41
C ILE A 100 2.28 -14.13 -4.70
N LEU A 101 3.57 -13.78 -4.84
CA LEU A 101 4.28 -13.93 -6.12
C LEU A 101 4.66 -15.38 -6.42
N LYS A 102 5.17 -16.10 -5.42
CA LYS A 102 5.71 -17.47 -5.55
C LYS A 102 6.69 -17.59 -6.72
N ASP A 103 7.65 -16.66 -6.77
CA ASP A 103 8.68 -16.62 -7.80
C ASP A 103 9.62 -17.81 -7.67
N ASN A 104 10.17 -18.24 -8.81
CA ASN A 104 11.26 -19.21 -8.82
C ASN A 104 12.55 -18.59 -8.22
N ASP A 105 13.50 -19.45 -7.87
CA ASP A 105 14.71 -19.03 -7.17
C ASP A 105 15.57 -18.07 -8.01
N ILE A 106 15.53 -18.17 -9.33
CA ILE A 106 16.25 -17.26 -10.25
C ILE A 106 15.70 -15.84 -10.13
N ILE A 107 14.39 -15.66 -10.35
CA ILE A 107 13.77 -14.32 -10.30
C ILE A 107 13.86 -13.74 -8.90
N LYS A 108 13.70 -14.59 -7.88
CA LYS A 108 13.87 -14.20 -6.47
C LYS A 108 15.27 -13.66 -6.21
N SER A 109 16.30 -14.36 -6.69
CA SER A 109 17.70 -13.96 -6.51
C SER A 109 18.00 -12.65 -7.25
N VAL A 110 17.61 -12.54 -8.52
CA VAL A 110 17.84 -11.32 -9.33
C VAL A 110 17.15 -10.11 -8.68
N THR A 111 15.88 -10.23 -8.30
CA THR A 111 15.14 -9.12 -7.69
C THR A 111 15.71 -8.74 -6.33
N SER A 112 16.13 -9.73 -5.53
CA SER A 112 16.74 -9.50 -4.22
C SER A 112 18.09 -8.78 -4.35
N ILE A 113 18.94 -9.22 -5.29
CA ILE A 113 20.23 -8.60 -5.56
C ILE A 113 20.03 -7.15 -6.00
N SER A 114 19.11 -6.89 -6.95
CA SER A 114 18.83 -5.53 -7.41
C SER A 114 18.36 -4.61 -6.29
N LEU A 115 17.45 -5.08 -5.43
CA LEU A 115 16.97 -4.30 -4.27
C LEU A 115 18.06 -4.09 -3.21
N ALA A 116 18.90 -5.09 -2.98
CA ALA A 116 20.01 -5.00 -2.02
C ALA A 116 21.10 -4.04 -2.50
N VAL A 117 21.49 -4.11 -3.78
CA VAL A 117 22.44 -3.17 -4.40
C VAL A 117 21.90 -1.75 -4.31
N LEU A 118 20.62 -1.54 -4.64
CA LEU A 118 19.95 -0.25 -4.53
C LEU A 118 20.00 0.30 -3.11
N THR A 119 19.62 -0.53 -2.13
CA THR A 119 19.65 -0.15 -0.71
C THR A 119 21.07 0.17 -0.25
N GLY A 120 22.06 -0.61 -0.70
CA GLY A 120 23.48 -0.41 -0.39
C GLY A 120 24.03 0.89 -0.97
N VAL A 121 23.70 1.22 -2.22
CA VAL A 121 24.10 2.48 -2.87
C VAL A 121 23.55 3.68 -2.09
N ILE A 122 22.24 3.68 -1.78
CA ILE A 122 21.59 4.78 -1.05
C ILE A 122 22.18 4.93 0.36
N SER A 123 22.41 3.81 1.06
CA SER A 123 23.03 3.82 2.38
C SER A 123 24.47 4.33 2.33
N THR A 124 25.25 3.91 1.33
CA THR A 124 26.65 4.36 1.16
C THR A 124 26.70 5.86 0.90
N MET A 125 25.79 6.40 0.10
CA MET A 125 25.68 7.85 -0.11
C MET A 125 25.39 8.60 1.18
N LEU A 126 24.46 8.09 2.00
CA LEU A 126 24.19 8.64 3.32
C LEU A 126 25.46 8.65 4.19
N PHE A 127 26.19 7.53 4.26
CA PHE A 127 27.42 7.43 5.06
C PHE A 127 28.54 8.34 4.57
N THR A 128 28.75 8.44 3.26
CA THR A 128 29.75 9.34 2.67
C THR A 128 29.41 10.80 2.98
N GLN A 129 28.13 11.17 2.91
CA GLN A 129 27.67 12.51 3.26
C GLN A 129 27.78 12.84 4.76
N LEU A 130 27.61 11.85 5.63
CA LEU A 130 27.85 11.99 7.07
C LEU A 130 29.34 12.14 7.40
N ARG A 131 30.20 11.52 6.59
CA ARG A 131 31.66 11.55 6.76
C ARG A 131 32.28 12.84 6.26
N ASP A 132 31.85 13.33 5.11
CA ASP A 132 32.36 14.57 4.53
C ASP A 132 31.63 15.76 5.13
N ASP A 133 32.36 16.58 5.90
CA ASP A 133 31.83 17.79 6.54
C ASP A 133 31.41 18.89 5.54
N ASN A 134 31.59 18.66 4.25
CA ASN A 134 31.12 19.56 3.20
C ASN A 134 29.91 18.95 2.50
N ILE A 135 28.89 19.77 2.33
CA ILE A 135 27.70 19.38 1.57
C ILE A 135 28.13 19.26 0.10
N ASN A 136 28.43 18.03 -0.35
CA ASN A 136 28.88 17.76 -1.72
C ASN A 136 27.69 17.60 -2.69
N SER A 137 27.52 18.58 -3.57
CA SER A 137 26.46 18.62 -4.59
C SER A 137 26.46 17.44 -5.56
N MET A 138 27.52 16.61 -5.59
CA MET A 138 27.51 15.35 -6.32
C MET A 138 26.54 14.31 -5.72
N TYR A 139 26.16 14.40 -4.45
CA TYR A 139 25.33 13.38 -3.77
C TYR A 139 23.90 13.82 -3.48
N TYR A 140 23.60 15.12 -3.50
CA TYR A 140 22.25 15.67 -3.35
C TYR A 140 22.05 16.89 -4.25
N THR A 141 20.84 17.00 -4.79
CA THR A 141 20.29 18.20 -5.38
C THR A 141 19.27 18.81 -4.42
N THR A 142 19.31 20.13 -4.29
CA THR A 142 18.32 20.86 -3.49
C THR A 142 17.20 21.29 -4.41
N LEU A 143 15.99 20.84 -4.08
CA LEU A 143 14.77 21.31 -4.72
C LEU A 143 14.19 22.39 -3.83
N PHE A 144 14.34 23.64 -4.26
CA PHE A 144 13.64 24.74 -3.61
C PHE A 144 12.17 24.70 -4.04
N MET A 145 11.29 24.51 -3.07
CA MET A 145 9.86 24.64 -3.30
C MET A 145 9.44 26.08 -3.04
N GLU A 146 9.07 26.77 -4.13
CA GLU A 146 8.56 28.13 -4.10
C GLU A 146 7.15 28.17 -3.49
N GLY A 147 6.92 29.07 -2.54
CA GLY A 147 5.67 29.18 -1.79
C GLY A 147 5.75 28.67 -0.35
N PRO A 148 6.00 27.37 -0.09
CA PRO A 148 6.25 26.90 1.26
C PRO A 148 7.63 27.34 1.76
N ASN A 149 8.51 27.80 0.85
CA ASN A 149 9.86 28.23 1.17
C ASN A 149 10.61 27.11 1.89
N ILE A 150 10.57 25.90 1.34
CA ILE A 150 11.24 24.72 1.90
C ILE A 150 12.26 24.23 0.88
N MET A 151 13.49 23.96 1.33
CA MET A 151 14.45 23.18 0.54
C MET A 151 14.28 21.70 0.86
N GLN A 152 14.00 20.91 -0.16
CA GLN A 152 14.02 19.46 -0.08
C GLN A 152 15.37 18.96 -0.60
N TYR A 153 16.05 18.19 0.23
CA TYR A 153 17.30 17.51 -0.08
C TYR A 153 17.00 16.18 -0.74
N THR A 154 16.92 16.21 -2.05
CA THR A 154 16.84 14.99 -2.84
C THR A 154 18.25 14.51 -3.17
N PRO A 155 18.62 13.25 -2.94
CA PRO A 155 19.86 12.70 -3.45
C PRO A 155 19.99 12.99 -4.97
N THR A 156 21.18 13.26 -5.50
CA THR A 156 21.38 13.47 -6.95
C THR A 156 21.12 12.18 -7.73
N MET A 157 21.40 11.02 -7.12
CA MET A 157 20.91 9.74 -7.63
C MET A 157 19.40 9.57 -7.46
N LEU A 158 18.72 10.47 -6.75
CA LEU A 158 17.26 10.59 -6.68
C LEU A 158 16.70 11.40 -7.87
N SER A 159 17.44 12.35 -8.44
CA SER A 159 17.21 12.75 -9.85
C SER A 159 17.60 11.62 -10.84
N GLY A 160 18.56 10.78 -10.46
CA GLY A 160 18.82 9.48 -11.10
C GLY A 160 17.79 8.39 -10.79
N LEU A 161 16.80 8.61 -9.90
CA LEU A 161 15.77 7.59 -9.55
C LEU A 161 14.90 7.24 -10.75
N LEU A 162 14.95 7.97 -11.86
CA LEU A 162 14.41 7.45 -13.12
C LEU A 162 14.95 6.05 -13.45
N LEU A 163 16.13 5.65 -12.96
CA LEU A 163 16.65 4.28 -13.04
C LEU A 163 16.04 3.30 -12.01
N PHE A 164 15.61 3.80 -10.84
CA PHE A 164 15.23 2.98 -9.69
C PHE A 164 13.71 2.91 -9.43
N VAL A 165 12.96 3.96 -9.75
CA VAL A 165 11.49 3.98 -9.82
C VAL A 165 10.98 2.82 -10.69
N PRO A 166 11.58 2.51 -11.86
CA PRO A 166 11.22 1.30 -12.61
C PRO A 166 11.35 0.00 -11.82
N ILE A 167 12.35 -0.14 -10.94
CA ILE A 167 12.54 -1.35 -10.12
C ILE A 167 11.43 -1.44 -9.06
N PHE A 168 11.14 -0.35 -8.35
CA PHE A 168 10.06 -0.33 -7.36
C PHE A 168 8.69 -0.55 -8.02
N LEU A 169 8.44 0.12 -9.15
CA LEU A 169 7.24 -0.07 -9.95
C LEU A 169 7.14 -1.49 -10.48
N PHE A 170 8.24 -2.08 -10.95
CA PHE A 170 8.28 -3.47 -11.41
C PHE A 170 7.85 -4.44 -10.31
N VAL A 171 8.40 -4.29 -9.10
CA VAL A 171 8.02 -5.12 -7.95
C VAL A 171 6.53 -4.96 -7.63
N LEU A 172 6.05 -3.72 -7.51
CA LEU A 172 4.64 -3.44 -7.19
C LEU A 172 3.68 -3.93 -8.28
N LEU A 173 3.99 -3.68 -9.56
CA LEU A 173 3.19 -4.14 -10.69
C LEU A 173 3.11 -5.67 -10.72
N ARG A 174 4.21 -6.38 -10.41
CA ARG A 174 4.18 -7.84 -10.32
C ARG A 174 3.29 -8.33 -9.19
N ILE A 175 3.31 -7.65 -8.04
CA ILE A 175 2.39 -7.94 -6.93
C ILE A 175 0.94 -7.73 -7.38
N ILE A 176 0.64 -6.61 -8.05
CA ILE A 176 -0.68 -6.27 -8.59
C ILE A 176 -1.17 -7.34 -9.58
N ILE A 177 -0.35 -7.72 -10.56
CA ILE A 177 -0.70 -8.73 -11.58
C ILE A 177 -1.00 -10.08 -10.89
N ARG A 178 -0.14 -10.50 -9.96
CA ARG A 178 -0.36 -11.76 -9.23
C ARG A 178 -1.60 -11.71 -8.34
N LEU A 179 -1.87 -10.58 -7.68
CA LEU A 179 -3.11 -10.40 -6.90
C LEU A 179 -4.35 -10.49 -7.77
N LEU A 180 -4.35 -9.90 -8.97
CA LEU A 180 -5.44 -10.01 -9.93
C LEU A 180 -5.69 -11.47 -10.33
N LEU A 181 -4.62 -12.21 -10.65
CA LEU A 181 -4.70 -13.63 -11.02
C LEU A 181 -5.21 -14.50 -9.86
N VAL A 182 -4.71 -14.28 -8.64
CA VAL A 182 -5.15 -15.02 -7.44
C VAL A 182 -6.61 -14.69 -7.13
N ARG A 183 -7.00 -13.43 -7.16
CA ARG A 183 -8.39 -12.99 -6.93
C ARG A 183 -9.36 -13.63 -7.92
N GLY A 184 -8.97 -13.78 -9.19
CA GLY A 184 -9.79 -14.43 -10.21
C GLY A 184 -10.10 -15.90 -9.94
N LYS A 185 -9.23 -16.59 -9.19
CA LYS A 185 -9.35 -18.02 -8.86
C LYS A 185 -10.00 -18.30 -7.50
N VAL A 186 -10.38 -17.27 -6.75
CA VAL A 186 -10.89 -17.41 -5.38
C VAL A 186 -12.41 -17.34 -5.38
N ASP A 187 -13.05 -18.45 -5.02
CA ASP A 187 -14.52 -18.54 -4.92
C ASP A 187 -15.05 -17.93 -3.62
N ASN A 188 -14.24 -17.94 -2.56
CA ASN A 188 -14.66 -17.41 -1.26
C ASN A 188 -14.79 -15.87 -1.33
N PRO A 189 -15.99 -15.30 -1.11
CA PRO A 189 -16.23 -13.87 -1.25
C PRO A 189 -15.44 -13.04 -0.23
N ILE A 190 -15.19 -13.57 0.97
CA ILE A 190 -14.41 -12.88 2.01
C ILE A 190 -12.96 -12.73 1.57
N ALA A 191 -12.37 -13.82 1.07
CA ALA A 191 -11.00 -13.81 0.57
C ALA A 191 -10.88 -12.92 -0.69
N LYS A 192 -11.87 -12.99 -1.59
CA LYS A 192 -11.92 -12.15 -2.79
C LYS A 192 -11.99 -10.65 -2.46
N SER A 193 -12.79 -10.26 -1.46
CA SER A 193 -12.81 -8.88 -0.95
C SER A 193 -11.50 -8.49 -0.29
N GLY A 194 -10.90 -9.37 0.53
CA GLY A 194 -9.59 -9.13 1.14
C GLY A 194 -8.51 -8.84 0.10
N PHE A 195 -8.41 -9.68 -0.95
CA PHE A 195 -7.51 -9.43 -2.08
C PHE A 195 -7.83 -8.14 -2.84
N SER A 196 -9.11 -7.74 -2.93
CA SER A 196 -9.47 -6.47 -3.58
C SER A 196 -8.94 -5.27 -2.79
N PHE A 197 -9.04 -5.29 -1.47
CA PHE A 197 -8.48 -4.22 -0.63
C PHE A 197 -6.95 -4.17 -0.70
N ILE A 198 -6.28 -5.32 -0.70
CA ILE A 198 -4.83 -5.37 -0.91
C ILE A 198 -4.47 -4.77 -2.28
N LEU A 199 -5.22 -5.11 -3.33
CA LEU A 199 -5.02 -4.57 -4.67
C LEU A 199 -5.17 -3.04 -4.69
N TYR A 200 -6.23 -2.49 -4.10
CA TYR A 200 -6.42 -1.03 -4.03
C TYR A 200 -5.29 -0.34 -3.25
N SER A 201 -4.83 -0.95 -2.16
CA SER A 201 -3.67 -0.46 -1.42
C SER A 201 -2.42 -0.41 -2.30
N MET A 202 -2.13 -1.49 -3.04
CA MET A 202 -0.96 -1.57 -3.93
C MET A 202 -1.03 -0.60 -5.11
N VAL A 203 -2.18 -0.47 -5.76
CA VAL A 203 -2.39 0.50 -6.84
C VAL A 203 -2.20 1.93 -6.32
N SER A 204 -2.72 2.21 -5.12
CA SER A 204 -2.56 3.52 -4.50
C SER A 204 -1.10 3.83 -4.16
N LEU A 205 -0.32 2.85 -3.70
CA LEU A 205 1.12 3.02 -3.51
C LEU A 205 1.86 3.32 -4.82
N VAL A 206 1.50 2.63 -5.92
CA VAL A 206 2.06 2.93 -7.25
C VAL A 206 1.76 4.37 -7.65
N LEU A 207 0.51 4.81 -7.50
CA LEU A 207 0.11 6.18 -7.81
C LEU A 207 0.83 7.21 -6.92
N ALA A 208 1.00 6.92 -5.63
CA ALA A 208 1.75 7.78 -4.71
C ALA A 208 3.22 7.94 -5.15
N ILE A 209 3.88 6.87 -5.59
CA ILE A 209 5.26 6.92 -6.10
C ILE A 209 5.35 7.73 -7.39
N ILE A 210 4.41 7.50 -8.33
CA ILE A 210 4.35 8.27 -9.58
C ILE A 210 4.17 9.76 -9.28
N VAL A 211 3.21 10.11 -8.42
CA VAL A 211 2.98 11.51 -8.03
C VAL A 211 4.19 12.10 -7.32
N ALA A 212 4.82 11.36 -6.40
CA ALA A 212 6.03 11.82 -5.73
C ALA A 212 7.19 12.07 -6.71
N SER A 213 7.30 11.26 -7.76
CA SER A 213 8.32 11.47 -8.81
C SER A 213 8.08 12.74 -9.62
N LEU A 214 6.86 13.30 -9.63
CA LEU A 214 6.60 14.58 -10.32
C LEU A 214 7.33 15.76 -9.67
N PHE A 215 7.71 15.67 -8.38
CA PHE A 215 8.53 16.69 -7.73
C PHE A 215 9.92 16.83 -8.38
N THR A 216 10.41 15.80 -9.06
CA THR A 216 11.73 15.85 -9.72
C THR A 216 11.68 16.46 -11.12
N ILE A 217 10.50 16.79 -11.65
CA ILE A 217 10.37 17.41 -12.97
C ILE A 217 10.85 18.87 -12.90
N PRO A 218 11.78 19.29 -13.79
CA PRO A 218 12.23 20.68 -13.83
C PRO A 218 11.06 21.66 -13.97
N GLY A 219 11.04 22.71 -13.14
CA GLY A 219 10.02 23.76 -13.17
C GLY A 219 8.79 23.53 -12.29
N VAL A 220 8.55 22.30 -11.81
CA VAL A 220 7.46 22.03 -10.84
C VAL A 220 7.71 22.77 -9.51
N GLY A 221 8.97 22.80 -9.05
CA GLY A 221 9.38 23.49 -7.83
C GLY A 221 9.16 25.01 -7.82
N ASN A 222 8.99 25.62 -9.00
CA ASN A 222 8.81 27.08 -9.16
C ASN A 222 7.32 27.48 -9.19
N SER A 223 6.41 26.52 -9.07
CA SER A 223 4.97 26.80 -9.08
C SER A 223 4.36 26.37 -7.74
N PRO A 224 4.03 27.32 -6.85
CA PRO A 224 3.37 27.02 -5.58
C PRO A 224 2.09 26.21 -5.76
N VAL A 225 1.33 26.49 -6.83
CA VAL A 225 0.10 25.75 -7.16
C VAL A 225 0.39 24.31 -7.55
N ALA A 226 1.39 24.07 -8.42
CA ALA A 226 1.76 22.71 -8.83
C ALA A 226 2.26 21.88 -7.63
N ILE A 227 3.12 22.47 -6.79
CA ILE A 227 3.62 21.85 -5.55
C ILE A 227 2.46 21.42 -4.65
N THR A 228 1.48 22.31 -4.47
CA THR A 228 0.31 22.05 -3.63
C THR A 228 -0.54 20.90 -4.18
N ILE A 229 -0.79 20.89 -5.49
CA ILE A 229 -1.58 19.83 -6.14
C ILE A 229 -0.87 18.48 -5.99
N ILE A 230 0.43 18.42 -6.28
CA ILE A 230 1.22 17.19 -6.19
C ILE A 230 1.25 16.67 -4.75
N GLN A 231 1.50 17.54 -3.77
CA GLN A 231 1.51 17.15 -2.36
C GLN A 231 0.13 16.64 -1.90
N THR A 232 -0.95 17.28 -2.34
CA THR A 232 -2.33 16.86 -2.02
C THR A 232 -2.65 15.49 -2.63
N LEU A 233 -2.27 15.26 -3.88
CA LEU A 233 -2.45 13.97 -4.55
C LEU A 233 -1.61 12.87 -3.85
N ARG A 234 -0.36 13.17 -3.48
CA ARG A 234 0.49 12.24 -2.73
C ARG A 234 -0.17 11.86 -1.40
N LEU A 235 -0.68 12.83 -0.65
CA LEU A 235 -1.40 12.62 0.61
C LEU A 235 -2.65 11.75 0.43
N LEU A 236 -3.44 12.03 -0.61
CA LEU A 236 -4.63 11.28 -0.94
C LEU A 236 -4.28 9.80 -1.21
N PHE A 237 -3.31 9.55 -2.08
CA PHE A 237 -2.91 8.19 -2.43
C PHE A 237 -2.25 7.45 -1.26
N ASN A 238 -1.45 8.11 -0.43
CA ASN A 238 -0.92 7.50 0.79
C ASN A 238 -2.03 7.15 1.79
N SER A 239 -3.02 8.03 1.96
CA SER A 239 -4.16 7.79 2.84
C SER A 239 -5.00 6.59 2.37
N ILE A 240 -5.30 6.54 1.07
CA ILE A 240 -5.99 5.41 0.43
C ILE A 240 -5.17 4.12 0.62
N ALA A 241 -3.85 4.18 0.44
CA ALA A 241 -2.96 3.03 0.63
C ALA A 241 -3.01 2.48 2.06
N ILE A 242 -2.97 3.35 3.06
CA ILE A 242 -3.04 2.98 4.49
C ILE A 242 -4.42 2.40 4.83
N VAL A 243 -5.51 3.07 4.45
CA VAL A 243 -6.88 2.65 4.76
C VAL A 243 -7.18 1.29 4.13
N PHE A 244 -6.90 1.12 2.84
CA PHE A 244 -7.10 -0.16 2.18
C PHE A 244 -6.06 -1.21 2.57
N GLY A 245 -4.86 -0.80 2.96
CA GLY A 245 -3.86 -1.69 3.56
C GLY A 245 -4.37 -2.30 4.86
N TYR A 246 -4.98 -1.48 5.73
CA TYR A 246 -5.64 -1.96 6.94
C TYR A 246 -6.75 -2.98 6.66
N PHE A 247 -7.67 -2.65 5.75
CA PHE A 247 -8.74 -3.59 5.41
C PHE A 247 -8.26 -4.84 4.68
N GLY A 248 -7.20 -4.74 3.88
CA GLY A 248 -6.65 -5.84 3.11
C GLY A 248 -5.81 -6.81 3.95
N TRP A 249 -4.83 -6.30 4.69
CA TRP A 249 -3.85 -7.14 5.40
C TRP A 249 -4.39 -7.74 6.71
N ILE A 250 -5.24 -7.00 7.41
CA ILE A 250 -5.76 -7.43 8.71
C ILE A 250 -7.16 -8.05 8.55
N LEU A 251 -8.00 -7.44 7.72
CA LEU A 251 -9.41 -7.77 7.49
C LEU A 251 -10.19 -7.91 8.83
N PRO A 252 -10.74 -6.82 9.39
CA PRO A 252 -11.37 -6.85 10.71
C PRO A 252 -12.63 -7.72 10.75
N ASP A 253 -12.96 -8.29 11.91
CA ASP A 253 -14.01 -9.31 12.04
C ASP A 253 -15.42 -8.78 11.76
N TRP A 254 -15.68 -7.49 12.01
CA TRP A 254 -16.94 -6.86 11.62
C TRP A 254 -17.11 -6.84 10.09
N LEU A 255 -16.02 -6.59 9.35
CA LEU A 255 -16.02 -6.58 7.89
C LEU A 255 -16.18 -7.99 7.33
N LYS A 256 -15.53 -8.98 7.95
CA LYS A 256 -15.76 -10.41 7.64
C LYS A 256 -17.23 -10.79 7.82
N ARG A 257 -17.86 -10.39 8.94
CA ARG A 257 -19.27 -10.67 9.22
C ARG A 257 -20.19 -10.01 8.19
N MET A 258 -19.93 -8.75 7.82
CA MET A 258 -20.71 -8.03 6.82
C MET A 258 -20.64 -8.69 5.43
N ILE A 259 -19.45 -9.10 4.99
CA ILE A 259 -19.27 -9.80 3.70
C ILE A 259 -19.94 -11.17 3.73
N ARG A 260 -19.80 -11.92 4.84
CA ARG A 260 -20.42 -13.25 5.01
C ARG A 260 -21.95 -13.17 5.01
N GLY A 261 -22.53 -12.16 5.67
CA GLY A 261 -23.98 -11.95 5.68
C GLY A 261 -24.53 -11.74 4.27
N LYS A 262 -23.87 -10.88 3.48
CA LYS A 262 -24.24 -10.67 2.07
C LYS A 262 -24.08 -11.94 1.23
N ALA A 263 -22.99 -12.68 1.40
CA ALA A 263 -22.75 -13.93 0.67
C ALA A 263 -23.74 -15.04 1.02
N TRP A 264 -24.11 -15.16 2.30
CA TRP A 264 -25.10 -16.14 2.75
C TRP A 264 -26.49 -15.82 2.23
N ILE A 265 -26.89 -14.54 2.25
CA ILE A 265 -28.17 -14.07 1.68
C ILE A 265 -28.23 -14.40 0.19
N VAL A 266 -27.16 -14.12 -0.57
CA VAL A 266 -27.10 -14.45 -2.01
C VAL A 266 -27.23 -15.95 -2.23
N LYS A 267 -26.50 -16.78 -1.46
CA LYS A 267 -26.59 -18.24 -1.57
C LYS A 267 -27.99 -18.77 -1.23
N GLN A 268 -28.66 -18.19 -0.24
CA GLN A 268 -30.05 -18.53 0.08
C GLN A 268 -31.01 -18.13 -1.05
N ILE A 269 -30.89 -16.92 -1.59
CA ILE A 269 -31.72 -16.45 -2.70
C ILE A 269 -31.52 -17.32 -3.95
N GLU A 270 -30.27 -17.66 -4.30
CA GLU A 270 -29.97 -18.58 -5.41
C GLU A 270 -30.55 -19.96 -5.17
N SER A 271 -30.41 -20.51 -3.95
CA SER A 271 -31.02 -21.80 -3.62
C SER A 271 -32.55 -21.78 -3.76
N GLN A 272 -33.21 -20.70 -3.33
CA GLN A 272 -34.66 -20.53 -3.47
C GLN A 272 -35.10 -20.37 -4.94
N LYS A 273 -34.28 -19.74 -5.80
CA LYS A 273 -34.55 -19.65 -7.24
C LYS A 273 -34.43 -21.01 -7.93
N VAL A 274 -33.38 -21.78 -7.64
CA VAL A 274 -33.20 -23.13 -8.19
C VAL A 274 -34.31 -24.08 -7.72
N THR A 275 -34.75 -23.97 -6.47
CA THR A 275 -35.89 -24.77 -5.98
C THR A 275 -37.20 -24.39 -6.68
N LYS A 276 -37.42 -23.10 -7.00
CA LYS A 276 -38.60 -22.66 -7.77
C LYS A 276 -38.55 -23.04 -9.25
N GLU A 277 -37.39 -23.02 -9.89
CA GLU A 277 -37.22 -23.48 -11.28
C GLU A 277 -37.35 -25.00 -11.42
N LYS A 278 -36.91 -25.77 -10.41
CA LYS A 278 -37.10 -27.24 -10.40
C LYS A 278 -38.50 -27.68 -9.95
N ALA A 279 -39.31 -26.79 -9.37
CA ALA A 279 -40.66 -27.11 -8.88
C ALA A 279 -41.74 -27.12 -9.97
N TYR A 280 -41.38 -26.93 -11.25
CA TYR A 280 -42.31 -27.10 -12.37
C TYR A 280 -41.76 -28.04 -13.45
N PRO A 281 -41.87 -29.37 -13.28
CA PRO A 281 -42.11 -30.24 -14.42
C PRO A 281 -43.61 -30.15 -14.73
N PHE A 282 -44.05 -29.06 -15.38
CA PHE A 282 -45.38 -29.10 -16.01
C PHE A 282 -45.28 -29.99 -17.25
N SER A 283 -45.47 -31.29 -16.97
CA SER A 283 -46.15 -32.25 -17.83
C SER A 283 -47.25 -31.55 -18.62
N SER A 284 -47.04 -31.39 -19.92
CA SER A 284 -48.11 -31.15 -20.87
C SER A 284 -48.15 -32.30 -21.86
N ALA A 285 -49.21 -33.09 -21.72
CA ALA A 285 -49.82 -33.96 -22.73
C ALA A 285 -49.15 -35.33 -23.02
N SER A 286 -49.56 -36.33 -22.24
CA SER A 286 -50.03 -37.59 -22.82
C SER A 286 -51.39 -37.95 -22.23
N ILE A 287 -52.44 -37.66 -22.98
CA ILE A 287 -53.79 -38.18 -22.73
C ILE A 287 -53.73 -39.69 -22.92
N GLY A 288 -54.08 -40.45 -21.88
CA GLY A 288 -53.96 -41.91 -21.91
C GLY A 288 -54.53 -42.61 -20.68
N ASN A 289 -55.80 -42.34 -20.39
CA ASN A 289 -56.81 -43.13 -19.66
C ASN A 289 -56.55 -43.67 -18.21
N PRO A 290 -57.62 -43.72 -17.38
CA PRO A 290 -57.57 -43.98 -15.95
C PRO A 290 -57.79 -45.46 -15.62
N GLN A 291 -57.24 -45.96 -14.51
CA GLN A 291 -57.89 -46.86 -13.55
C GLN A 291 -56.90 -47.45 -12.53
N LYS A 292 -57.43 -47.69 -11.32
CA LYS A 292 -56.94 -48.57 -10.23
C LYS A 292 -55.78 -48.00 -9.38
N ASP A 293 -55.78 -48.01 -8.06
CA ASP A 293 -56.59 -48.70 -7.05
C ASP A 293 -56.31 -48.10 -5.64
N ILE A 294 -57.36 -48.04 -4.80
CA ILE A 294 -57.41 -48.40 -3.34
C ILE A 294 -56.57 -47.55 -2.35
N VAL A 295 -57.16 -46.59 -1.60
CA VAL A 295 -57.81 -46.66 -0.25
C VAL A 295 -56.93 -47.18 0.90
N VAL A 296 -56.67 -46.34 1.92
CA VAL A 296 -56.74 -46.72 3.36
C VAL A 296 -57.20 -45.49 4.17
N GLU A 297 -58.45 -45.53 4.63
CA GLU A 297 -58.94 -44.78 5.80
C GLU A 297 -58.18 -45.21 7.06
N ILE A 298 -58.03 -44.32 8.05
CA ILE A 298 -58.65 -44.49 9.38
C ILE A 298 -58.40 -43.21 10.18
N SER A 299 -59.51 -42.63 10.62
CA SER A 299 -59.66 -41.52 11.54
C SER A 299 -59.70 -41.99 13.01
N ASP A 300 -59.21 -41.10 13.88
CA ASP A 300 -59.79 -40.73 15.20
C ASP A 300 -59.68 -41.71 16.39
N PRO A 301 -59.87 -41.27 17.66
CA PRO A 301 -60.45 -40.00 18.17
C PRO A 301 -59.57 -39.10 19.05
#